data_AF-A0A953A599-F1
#
_entry.id   AF-A0A953A599-F1
#
_cell.length_a   1.000
_cell.length_b   1.000
_cell.length_c   1.000
_cell.angle_alpha   90.00
_cell.angle_beta   90.00
_cell.angle_gamma   90.00
#
_symmetry.space_group_name_H-M   'P 1'
#
loop_
_entity.id
_entity.type
_entity.pdbx_description
1 polymer ?
#
loop_
_entity_poly.entity_id
_entity_poly.type
_entity_poly.pdbx_seq_one_letter_code
_entity_poly.pdbx_strand_id
1 'polypeptide(L)'
;MKISASFITRLLPFAGAFLLALTAASAQVRTQQQPQRNFGVVSGGGVGSAGASNGAGSRQYNNATTVGDAMISSDMDTRRIIVVTDDITNENIKAVIASLDAPKPQVLINVVFLQVEHDKDLNLGAEASYTGPISLNSSPATNTASTNFGIAANAAQTAATGGAVGGLYTIANSKVNATINLLASTNKTHVLSRPSILTRSGQQASVMVGQSIPIVTNSQISSVTNAITNTVTYQDIGIILSVTPFITQDGNVEMIVSPQTSSISATTVQTATGVSSPVIDKTSADTVVVTPSDQTIIIGGLMSDQNTDKENKVPLLGDIPLVGNFFKHKVTGKKKSELLIFLTPHVVNRPSELASLVEREQGKFELLKNDTPTIAPPPAAKP
;
A
#
# COMPACT_ATOMS: atom_id res chain seq x y z
N MET A 1 -44.53 -29.95 46.73
CA MET A 1 -45.49 -31.02 46.35
C MET A 1 -45.40 -31.18 44.84
N LYS A 2 -45.15 -32.31 44.17
CA LYS A 2 -44.64 -33.68 44.43
C LYS A 2 -44.76 -34.38 43.04
N ILE A 3 -43.80 -35.22 42.56
CA ILE A 3 -43.82 -35.97 41.25
C ILE A 3 -43.72 -35.05 40.00
N SER A 4 -43.14 -35.35 38.81
CA SER A 4 -42.20 -36.38 38.24
C SER A 4 -41.32 -35.66 37.17
N ALA A 5 -40.20 -36.14 36.60
CA ALA A 5 -39.47 -37.42 36.55
C ALA A 5 -39.93 -38.53 35.54
N SER A 6 -39.53 -38.40 34.26
CA SER A 6 -39.20 -39.46 33.24
C SER A 6 -38.81 -38.76 31.91
N PHE A 7 -37.72 -38.97 31.16
CA PHE A 7 -36.99 -40.14 30.58
C PHE A 7 -37.46 -40.56 29.15
N ILE A 8 -36.50 -40.91 28.27
CA ILE A 8 -36.59 -41.66 26.97
C ILE A 8 -36.84 -40.90 25.63
N THR A 9 -35.73 -40.58 24.94
CA THR A 9 -35.27 -41.13 23.62
C THR A 9 -36.07 -40.96 22.29
N ARG A 10 -35.27 -40.62 21.23
CA ARG A 10 -35.27 -41.11 19.80
C ARG A 10 -35.73 -40.18 18.65
N LEU A 11 -35.09 -40.47 17.50
CA LEU A 11 -35.47 -40.27 16.08
C LEU A 11 -35.28 -38.89 15.40
N LEU A 12 -34.43 -38.91 14.36
CA LEU A 12 -34.46 -37.98 13.21
C LEU A 12 -35.66 -38.30 12.31
N PRO A 13 -36.07 -37.35 11.45
CA PRO A 13 -36.10 -37.64 10.01
C PRO A 13 -35.66 -36.44 9.12
N PHE A 14 -35.82 -36.59 7.79
CA PHE A 14 -35.43 -35.66 6.71
C PHE A 14 -33.91 -35.51 6.53
N ALA A 15 -33.24 -36.17 5.58
CA ALA A 15 -33.66 -36.73 4.29
C ALA A 15 -34.08 -35.68 3.25
N GLY A 16 -33.08 -35.16 2.52
CA GLY A 16 -33.22 -34.42 1.26
C GLY A 16 -32.07 -34.83 0.35
N ALA A 17 -32.37 -35.47 -0.77
CA ALA A 17 -31.35 -36.07 -1.65
C ALA A 17 -30.94 -35.10 -2.77
N PHE A 18 -29.64 -35.01 -3.05
CA PHE A 18 -29.16 -34.50 -4.33
C PHE A 18 -27.90 -35.24 -4.79
N LEU A 19 -28.09 -36.22 -5.67
CA LEU A 19 -27.01 -37.02 -6.24
C LEU A 19 -26.61 -36.40 -7.60
N LEU A 20 -25.55 -35.57 -7.62
CA LEU A 20 -25.12 -34.93 -8.86
C LEU A 20 -24.22 -35.88 -9.67
N ALA A 21 -24.76 -36.45 -10.74
CA ALA A 21 -24.00 -37.27 -11.67
C ALA A 21 -23.08 -36.39 -12.54
N LEU A 22 -21.78 -36.68 -12.53
CA LEU A 22 -20.79 -35.99 -13.37
C LEU A 22 -20.41 -36.88 -14.56
N THR A 23 -21.09 -36.70 -15.69
CA THR A 23 -20.83 -37.46 -16.93
C THR A 23 -20.74 -36.56 -18.17
N ALA A 24 -19.60 -36.64 -18.85
CA ALA A 24 -19.35 -36.30 -20.26
C ALA A 24 -19.70 -34.88 -20.76
N ALA A 25 -18.68 -34.03 -20.90
CA ALA A 25 -18.63 -32.95 -21.88
C ALA A 25 -17.19 -32.72 -22.37
N SER A 26 -16.80 -33.39 -23.46
CA SER A 26 -15.47 -33.24 -24.07
C SER A 26 -15.41 -32.03 -25.00
N ALA A 27 -14.86 -30.91 -24.52
CA ALA A 27 -14.68 -29.69 -25.32
C ALA A 27 -13.48 -29.81 -26.27
N GLN A 28 -13.72 -30.12 -27.54
CA GLN A 28 -12.69 -30.08 -28.58
C GLN A 28 -12.39 -28.63 -28.99
N VAL A 29 -11.13 -28.21 -28.90
CA VAL A 29 -10.67 -26.93 -29.44
C VAL A 29 -10.66 -27.01 -30.97
N ARG A 30 -11.71 -26.52 -31.61
CA ARG A 30 -11.83 -26.49 -33.07
C ARG A 30 -11.42 -25.13 -33.61
N THR A 31 -10.24 -25.06 -34.22
CA THR A 31 -9.85 -23.92 -35.06
C THR A 31 -10.80 -23.83 -36.27
N GLN A 32 -11.39 -22.64 -36.49
CA GLN A 32 -12.07 -22.32 -37.75
C GLN A 32 -11.71 -20.90 -38.19
N GLN A 33 -11.37 -20.79 -39.48
CA GLN A 33 -11.12 -19.51 -40.15
C GLN A 33 -12.45 -18.75 -40.32
N GLN A 34 -12.41 -17.42 -40.34
CA GLN A 34 -13.56 -16.60 -40.71
C GLN A 34 -13.63 -16.41 -42.23
N PRO A 35 -14.66 -16.91 -42.93
CA PRO A 35 -14.97 -16.46 -44.28
C PRO A 35 -15.77 -15.15 -44.22
N GLN A 36 -15.33 -14.10 -44.90
CA GLN A 36 -16.15 -12.90 -45.06
C GLN A 36 -17.39 -13.22 -45.93
N ARG A 37 -18.55 -12.70 -45.55
CA ARG A 37 -19.79 -12.81 -46.34
C ARG A 37 -20.34 -11.43 -46.70
N ASN A 38 -20.33 -11.16 -48.00
CA ASN A 38 -21.01 -10.03 -48.62
C ASN A 38 -22.54 -10.15 -48.46
N PHE A 39 -23.19 -9.03 -48.17
CA PHE A 39 -24.62 -8.77 -48.41
C PHE A 39 -24.77 -7.32 -48.89
N GLY A 40 -25.53 -7.11 -49.96
CA GLY A 40 -25.79 -5.78 -50.54
C GLY A 40 -27.23 -5.66 -51.04
N VAL A 41 -27.67 -4.42 -51.31
CA VAL A 41 -29.05 -4.12 -51.73
C VAL A 41 -29.09 -3.10 -52.88
N VAL A 42 -29.57 -3.57 -54.03
CA VAL A 42 -30.35 -2.89 -55.09
C VAL A 42 -30.01 -1.44 -55.49
N SER A 43 -29.44 -1.28 -56.69
CA SER A 43 -29.98 -0.49 -57.83
C SER A 43 -29.02 -0.59 -59.03
N GLY A 44 -29.42 -0.61 -60.32
CA GLY A 44 -30.78 -0.58 -60.87
C GLY A 44 -30.85 -0.38 -62.40
N GLY A 45 -30.22 -1.26 -63.19
CA GLY A 45 -30.40 -1.33 -64.65
C GLY A 45 -29.45 -0.46 -65.50
N GLY A 46 -29.10 -0.95 -66.70
CA GLY A 46 -28.27 -0.25 -67.70
C GLY A 46 -27.30 -1.17 -68.45
N VAL A 47 -27.62 -1.53 -69.70
CA VAL A 47 -26.78 -2.36 -70.58
C VAL A 47 -26.55 -1.61 -71.88
N GLY A 48 -25.31 -1.49 -72.37
CA GLY A 48 -25.06 -1.07 -73.76
C GLY A 48 -23.76 -0.33 -74.10
N SER A 49 -22.66 -1.09 -74.25
CA SER A 49 -21.64 -0.99 -75.33
C SER A 49 -20.91 0.32 -75.70
N ALA A 50 -19.90 0.14 -76.55
CA ALA A 50 -19.23 1.13 -77.43
C ALA A 50 -18.41 2.26 -76.77
N GLY A 51 -17.11 1.98 -76.65
CA GLY A 51 -16.10 2.89 -76.11
C GLY A 51 -15.89 4.21 -76.87
N ALA A 52 -15.38 5.17 -76.10
CA ALA A 52 -14.66 6.34 -76.59
C ALA A 52 -13.36 6.47 -75.78
N SER A 53 -12.21 6.34 -76.44
CA SER A 53 -10.91 6.53 -75.81
C SER A 53 -10.65 8.01 -75.58
N ASN A 54 -10.64 8.46 -74.32
CA ASN A 54 -10.18 9.79 -73.97
C ASN A 54 -9.21 9.70 -72.79
N GLY A 55 -7.96 10.09 -73.03
CA GLY A 55 -6.89 10.14 -72.02
C GLY A 55 -7.10 11.31 -71.08
N ALA A 56 -8.13 11.25 -70.24
CA ALA A 56 -8.41 12.22 -69.20
C ALA A 56 -7.37 12.10 -68.07
N GLY A 57 -6.17 12.64 -68.32
CA GLY A 57 -5.17 12.85 -67.29
C GLY A 57 -5.78 13.71 -66.18
N SER A 58 -6.05 13.09 -65.03
CA SER A 58 -6.67 13.73 -63.88
C SER A 58 -5.73 14.82 -63.35
N ARG A 59 -5.95 16.06 -63.80
CA ARG A 59 -5.27 17.24 -63.26
C ARG A 59 -5.71 17.41 -61.82
N GLN A 60 -4.92 16.83 -60.92
CA GLN A 60 -5.02 17.08 -59.49
C GLN A 60 -4.75 18.58 -59.29
N TYR A 61 -5.80 19.33 -58.96
CA TYR A 61 -5.65 20.71 -58.55
C TYR A 61 -5.01 20.69 -57.16
N ASN A 62 -3.68 20.81 -57.12
CA ASN A 62 -2.96 21.02 -55.87
C ASN A 62 -3.55 22.26 -55.19
N ASN A 63 -3.98 22.09 -53.95
CA ASN A 63 -4.70 23.14 -53.23
C ASN A 63 -3.75 24.34 -53.02
N ALA A 64 -4.24 25.56 -53.19
CA ALA A 64 -3.41 26.78 -53.29
C ALA A 64 -2.74 27.22 -51.96
N THR A 65 -2.67 26.32 -50.99
CA THR A 65 -2.02 26.45 -49.68
C THR A 65 -0.96 25.37 -49.43
N THR A 66 -0.74 24.43 -50.36
CA THR A 66 0.30 23.41 -50.24
C THR A 66 1.65 24.02 -50.63
N VAL A 67 2.55 24.14 -49.66
CA VAL A 67 3.91 24.66 -49.85
C VAL A 67 4.81 23.52 -50.32
N GLY A 68 4.95 23.43 -51.65
CA GLY A 68 5.86 22.51 -52.36
C GLY A 68 5.53 21.01 -52.26
N ASP A 69 6.39 20.22 -52.89
CA ASP A 69 6.55 18.78 -52.64
C ASP A 69 7.89 18.56 -51.91
N ALA A 70 7.90 17.75 -50.86
CA ALA A 70 9.09 17.50 -50.05
C ALA A 70 9.31 16.01 -49.81
N MET A 71 10.47 15.49 -50.24
CA MET A 71 10.96 14.17 -49.85
C MET A 71 11.67 14.31 -48.50
N ILE A 72 11.11 13.68 -47.46
CA ILE A 72 11.67 13.65 -46.11
C ILE A 72 12.06 12.21 -45.78
N SER A 73 13.29 12.00 -45.32
CA SER A 73 13.81 10.71 -44.87
C SER A 73 14.56 10.87 -43.55
N SER A 74 14.39 9.93 -42.62
CA SER A 74 15.01 9.96 -41.29
C SER A 74 15.97 8.78 -41.10
N ASP A 75 17.23 9.07 -40.84
CA ASP A 75 18.23 8.10 -40.40
C ASP A 75 18.20 8.02 -38.86
N MET A 76 17.77 6.86 -38.35
CA MET A 76 17.66 6.59 -36.91
C MET A 76 19.01 6.33 -36.22
N ASP A 77 20.02 5.85 -36.95
CA ASP A 77 21.33 5.48 -36.40
C ASP A 77 22.20 6.72 -36.24
N THR A 78 22.24 7.60 -37.25
CA THR A 78 22.94 8.90 -37.13
C THR A 78 22.09 10.02 -36.54
N ARG A 79 20.78 9.77 -36.33
CA ARG A 79 19.77 10.74 -35.85
C ARG A 79 19.68 11.99 -36.71
N ARG A 80 19.65 11.81 -38.03
CA ARG A 80 19.60 12.89 -39.03
C ARG A 80 18.30 12.82 -39.83
N ILE A 81 17.83 13.99 -40.25
CA ILE A 81 16.73 14.10 -41.21
C ILE A 81 17.30 14.70 -42.49
N ILE A 82 17.03 14.04 -43.61
CA ILE A 82 17.36 14.49 -44.96
C ILE A 82 16.06 15.00 -45.59
N VAL A 83 16.06 16.26 -46.01
CA VAL A 83 14.93 16.92 -46.68
C VAL A 83 15.39 17.33 -48.07
N VAL A 84 14.63 16.98 -49.10
CA VAL A 84 14.84 17.41 -50.49
C VAL A 84 13.53 18.00 -51.00
N THR A 85 13.55 19.30 -51.30
CA THR A 85 12.38 20.11 -51.65
C THR A 85 12.86 21.42 -52.31
N ASP A 86 11.95 22.32 -52.70
CA ASP A 86 12.29 23.65 -53.23
C ASP A 86 12.73 24.64 -52.14
N ASP A 87 13.41 25.72 -52.53
CA ASP A 87 13.99 26.70 -51.59
C ASP A 87 12.95 27.37 -50.67
N ILE A 88 11.72 27.59 -51.14
CA ILE A 88 10.66 28.23 -50.36
C ILE A 88 10.14 27.27 -49.29
N THR A 89 9.91 26.01 -49.68
CA THR A 89 9.49 24.94 -48.76
C THR A 89 10.60 24.60 -47.76
N ASN A 90 11.86 24.63 -48.18
CA ASN A 90 13.02 24.38 -47.33
C ASN A 90 13.11 25.38 -46.17
N GLU A 91 13.01 26.70 -46.42
CA GLU A 91 13.05 27.70 -45.34
C GLU A 91 11.86 27.57 -44.36
N ASN A 92 10.67 27.18 -44.84
CA ASN A 92 9.53 26.89 -43.97
C ASN A 92 9.76 25.64 -43.09
N ILE A 93 10.24 24.53 -43.67
CA ILE A 93 10.56 23.31 -42.92
C ILE A 93 11.69 23.56 -41.90
N LYS A 94 12.71 24.32 -42.28
CA LYS A 94 13.83 24.76 -41.43
C LYS A 94 13.35 25.58 -40.22
N ALA A 95 12.40 26.50 -40.41
CA ALA A 95 11.78 27.23 -39.31
C ALA A 95 11.00 26.32 -38.35
N VAL A 96 10.25 25.35 -38.88
CA VAL A 96 9.54 24.34 -38.06
C VAL A 96 10.52 23.45 -37.30
N ILE A 97 11.56 22.92 -37.93
CA ILE A 97 12.59 22.10 -37.28
C ILE A 97 13.29 22.89 -36.16
N ALA A 98 13.65 24.15 -36.40
CA ALA A 98 14.26 25.02 -35.38
C ALA A 98 13.33 25.31 -34.18
N SER A 99 12.01 25.21 -34.36
CA SER A 99 11.04 25.30 -33.25
C SER A 99 10.84 23.99 -32.47
N LEU A 100 11.19 22.85 -33.07
CA LEU A 100 11.03 21.51 -32.50
C LEU A 100 12.31 20.98 -31.83
N ASP A 101 13.50 21.36 -32.32
CA ASP A 101 14.80 20.96 -31.77
C ASP A 101 15.20 21.79 -30.52
N ALA A 102 14.30 21.78 -29.54
CA ALA A 102 14.50 22.43 -28.24
C ALA A 102 14.80 21.38 -27.14
N PRO A 103 15.68 21.69 -26.16
CA PRO A 103 15.93 20.80 -25.04
C PRO A 103 14.65 20.62 -24.21
N LYS A 104 14.12 19.39 -24.16
CA LYS A 104 12.92 19.10 -23.36
C LYS A 104 13.17 19.34 -21.87
N PRO A 105 12.36 20.18 -21.19
CA PRO A 105 12.51 20.44 -19.76
C PRO A 105 12.28 19.19 -18.91
N GLN A 106 12.87 19.22 -17.71
CA GLN A 106 12.82 18.16 -16.71
C GLN A 106 12.06 18.63 -15.47
N VAL A 107 11.61 17.68 -14.65
CA VAL A 107 11.00 17.94 -13.35
C VAL A 107 11.68 17.05 -12.32
N LEU A 108 12.16 17.65 -11.24
CA LEU A 108 12.50 16.97 -9.99
C LEU A 108 11.24 16.90 -9.13
N ILE A 109 10.70 15.70 -8.92
CA ILE A 109 9.55 15.46 -8.05
C ILE A 109 10.07 15.01 -6.70
N ASN A 110 9.75 15.77 -5.66
CA ASN A 110 9.98 15.41 -4.27
C ASN A 110 8.65 15.01 -3.62
N VAL A 111 8.58 13.84 -3.00
CA VAL A 111 7.43 13.41 -2.20
C VAL A 111 7.87 13.27 -0.74
N VAL A 112 6.97 13.58 0.20
CA VAL A 112 7.19 13.40 1.63
C VAL A 112 6.00 12.68 2.25
N PHE A 113 6.23 11.47 2.75
CA PHE A 113 5.30 10.82 3.67
C PHE A 113 5.67 11.26 5.10
N LEU A 114 4.68 11.80 5.81
CA LEU A 114 4.76 12.09 7.24
C LEU A 114 3.69 11.26 7.94
N GLN A 115 4.10 10.31 8.78
CA GLN A 115 3.22 9.53 9.64
C GLN A 115 3.57 9.81 11.10
N VAL A 116 2.56 10.05 11.92
CA VAL A 116 2.66 10.25 13.37
C VAL A 116 1.65 9.32 14.04
N GLU A 117 2.13 8.46 14.92
CA GLU A 117 1.31 7.48 15.62
C GLU A 117 1.47 7.68 17.14
N HIS A 118 0.34 7.66 17.84
CA HIS A 118 0.28 7.94 19.25
C HIS A 118 -0.71 7.02 19.97
N ASP A 119 -0.15 6.05 20.69
CA ASP A 119 -0.90 5.12 21.53
C ASP A 119 -0.84 5.58 22.99
N LYS A 120 -1.97 5.48 23.70
CA LYS A 120 -2.08 5.59 25.16
C LYS A 120 -2.92 4.46 25.70
N ASP A 121 -2.32 3.58 26.51
CA ASP A 121 -3.04 2.50 27.17
C ASP A 121 -3.07 2.73 28.68
N LEU A 122 -4.23 2.52 29.29
CA LEU A 122 -4.43 2.54 30.73
C LEU A 122 -5.10 1.22 31.15
N ASN A 123 -4.38 0.43 31.93
CA ASN A 123 -4.84 -0.84 32.49
C ASN A 123 -4.81 -0.70 34.02
N LEU A 124 -5.99 -0.56 34.61
CA LEU A 124 -6.19 -0.33 36.04
C LEU A 124 -7.20 -1.35 36.58
N GLY A 125 -6.83 -2.12 37.60
CA GLY A 125 -7.79 -2.96 38.30
C GLY A 125 -7.25 -3.65 39.53
N ALA A 126 -8.17 -4.21 40.31
CA ALA A 126 -7.87 -5.11 41.40
C ALA A 126 -8.70 -6.39 41.29
N GLU A 127 -8.08 -7.51 41.69
CA GLU A 127 -8.67 -8.84 41.71
C GLU A 127 -8.39 -9.49 43.08
N ALA A 128 -9.41 -10.08 43.69
CA ALA A 128 -9.30 -10.80 44.94
C ALA A 128 -9.78 -12.25 44.79
N SER A 129 -9.13 -13.17 45.50
CA SER A 129 -9.59 -14.55 45.67
C SER A 129 -9.52 -15.00 47.12
N TYR A 130 -10.54 -15.73 47.55
CA TYR A 130 -10.61 -16.43 48.83
C TYR A 130 -10.71 -17.93 48.58
N THR A 131 -9.77 -18.70 49.12
CA THR A 131 -9.70 -20.16 49.02
C THR A 131 -9.93 -20.76 50.41
N GLY A 132 -11.02 -21.51 50.58
CA GLY A 132 -11.38 -22.07 51.88
C GLY A 132 -12.61 -22.98 51.86
N PRO A 133 -13.12 -23.39 53.03
CA PRO A 133 -14.32 -24.20 53.12
C PRO A 133 -15.58 -23.34 52.86
N ILE A 134 -15.92 -23.11 51.60
CA ILE A 134 -17.15 -22.41 51.19
C ILE A 134 -18.23 -23.46 50.94
N SER A 135 -18.97 -23.84 51.98
CA SER A 135 -19.99 -24.90 51.90
C SER A 135 -21.37 -24.37 51.49
N LEU A 136 -21.66 -24.41 50.20
CA LEU A 136 -23.03 -24.39 49.69
C LEU A 136 -23.55 -25.84 49.68
N ASN A 137 -24.67 -26.11 50.37
CA ASN A 137 -25.26 -27.44 50.55
C ASN A 137 -24.36 -28.49 51.24
N SER A 138 -23.77 -28.11 52.38
CA SER A 138 -23.26 -29.01 53.43
C SER A 138 -22.16 -30.02 53.08
N SER A 139 -21.63 -30.02 51.85
CA SER A 139 -20.43 -30.80 51.50
C SER A 139 -19.16 -30.02 51.89
N PRO A 140 -18.21 -30.61 52.63
CA PRO A 140 -16.96 -29.94 53.02
C PRO A 140 -15.93 -29.99 51.88
N ALA A 141 -16.14 -29.15 50.86
CA ALA A 141 -15.20 -28.93 49.77
C ALA A 141 -14.41 -27.64 49.96
N THR A 142 -13.11 -27.68 49.67
CA THR A 142 -12.30 -26.46 49.50
C THR A 142 -12.71 -25.80 48.19
N ASN A 143 -13.30 -24.63 48.27
CA ASN A 143 -13.84 -23.85 47.17
C ASN A 143 -13.13 -22.49 47.10
N THR A 144 -12.98 -21.97 45.89
CA THR A 144 -12.39 -20.65 45.64
C THR A 144 -13.46 -19.69 45.15
N ALA A 145 -13.72 -18.63 45.91
CA ALA A 145 -14.49 -17.48 45.43
C ALA A 145 -13.51 -16.42 44.94
N SER A 146 -13.63 -15.97 43.69
CA SER A 146 -12.75 -14.94 43.14
C SER A 146 -13.50 -13.96 42.24
N THR A 147 -13.02 -12.72 42.20
CA THR A 147 -13.41 -11.72 41.21
C THR A 147 -12.60 -11.97 39.93
N ASN A 148 -12.91 -13.05 39.21
CA ASN A 148 -12.13 -13.52 38.06
C ASN A 148 -12.14 -12.51 36.89
N PHE A 149 -11.24 -11.52 36.99
CA PHE A 149 -10.91 -10.57 35.93
C PHE A 149 -9.67 -11.03 35.16
N GLY A 150 -8.94 -12.01 35.70
CA GLY A 150 -7.73 -12.57 35.09
C GLY A 150 -6.52 -11.66 35.18
N ILE A 151 -6.54 -10.64 36.06
CA ILE A 151 -5.42 -9.72 36.27
C ILE A 151 -4.19 -10.50 36.75
N ALA A 152 -4.36 -11.35 37.76
CA ALA A 152 -3.26 -12.15 38.32
C ALA A 152 -2.68 -13.14 37.28
N ALA A 153 -3.54 -13.75 36.47
CA ALA A 153 -3.12 -14.68 35.42
C ALA A 153 -2.37 -13.99 34.27
N ASN A 154 -2.92 -12.89 33.73
CA ASN A 154 -2.28 -12.12 32.66
C ASN A 154 -0.95 -11.49 33.12
N ALA A 155 -0.89 -10.99 34.36
CA ALA A 155 0.34 -10.39 34.89
C ALA A 155 1.45 -11.42 35.09
N ALA A 156 1.12 -12.61 35.60
CA ALA A 156 2.08 -13.73 35.70
C ALA A 156 2.56 -14.20 34.31
N GLN A 157 1.67 -14.26 33.33
CA GLN A 157 2.03 -14.61 31.95
C GLN A 157 2.94 -13.54 31.31
N THR A 158 2.60 -12.26 31.49
CA THR A 158 3.36 -11.12 30.95
C THR A 158 4.76 -11.04 31.57
N ALA A 159 4.89 -11.30 32.88
CA ALA A 159 6.18 -11.43 33.54
C ALA A 159 7.02 -12.59 32.95
N ALA A 160 6.38 -13.75 32.72
CA ALA A 160 7.04 -14.92 32.14
C ALA A 160 7.47 -14.73 30.67
N THR A 161 6.79 -13.88 29.90
CA THR A 161 7.16 -13.53 28.52
C THR A 161 8.01 -12.25 28.41
N GLY A 162 8.49 -11.69 29.52
CA GLY A 162 9.37 -10.51 29.53
C GLY A 162 8.69 -9.19 29.15
N GLY A 163 7.35 -9.13 29.17
CA GLY A 163 6.60 -7.91 28.92
C GLY A 163 6.61 -6.94 30.11
N ALA A 164 6.36 -5.66 29.84
CA ALA A 164 6.34 -4.62 30.87
C ALA A 164 5.14 -4.75 31.83
N VAL A 165 5.40 -5.29 33.03
CA VAL A 165 4.40 -5.40 34.10
C VAL A 165 4.43 -4.13 34.96
N GLY A 166 3.50 -3.21 34.71
CA GLY A 166 3.36 -1.97 35.50
C GLY A 166 2.66 -2.22 36.85
N GLY A 167 3.22 -1.67 37.92
CA GLY A 167 2.52 -1.45 39.20
C GLY A 167 1.80 -2.68 39.78
N LEU A 168 2.39 -3.88 39.66
CA LEU A 168 1.78 -5.11 40.17
C LEU A 168 2.08 -5.30 41.66
N TYR A 169 1.03 -5.35 42.49
CA TYR A 169 1.13 -5.64 43.91
C TYR A 169 0.23 -6.83 44.26
N THR A 170 0.85 -7.96 44.64
CA THR A 170 0.14 -9.18 45.04
C THR A 170 0.36 -9.45 46.52
N ILE A 171 -0.68 -9.30 47.32
CA ILE A 171 -0.72 -9.72 48.73
C ILE A 171 -1.22 -11.17 48.73
N ALA A 172 -0.31 -12.13 48.95
CA ALA A 172 -0.62 -13.56 48.95
C ALA A 172 -0.59 -14.14 50.37
N ASN A 173 -1.66 -14.85 50.74
CA ASN A 173 -1.79 -15.65 51.96
C ASN A 173 -2.51 -16.96 51.61
N SER A 174 -2.23 -18.02 52.37
CA SER A 174 -2.80 -19.38 52.26
C SER A 174 -4.31 -19.49 51.97
N LYS A 175 -5.11 -18.47 52.28
CA LYS A 175 -6.56 -18.41 52.07
C LYS A 175 -7.06 -17.16 51.36
N VAL A 176 -6.23 -16.12 51.17
CA VAL A 176 -6.62 -14.82 50.60
C VAL A 176 -5.49 -14.34 49.69
N ASN A 177 -5.81 -14.04 48.43
CA ASN A 177 -4.92 -13.32 47.54
C ASN A 177 -5.60 -12.05 47.06
N ALA A 178 -4.89 -10.94 47.04
CA ALA A 178 -5.33 -9.69 46.42
C ALA A 178 -4.23 -9.19 45.48
N THR A 179 -4.59 -8.96 44.22
CA THR A 179 -3.68 -8.50 43.15
C THR A 179 -4.18 -7.16 42.64
N ILE A 180 -3.34 -6.13 42.65
CA ILE A 180 -3.63 -4.83 42.06
C ILE A 180 -2.66 -4.62 40.89
N ASN A 181 -3.17 -4.14 39.76
CA ASN A 181 -2.39 -3.84 38.56
C ASN A 181 -2.63 -2.38 38.15
N LEU A 182 -1.54 -1.61 38.00
CA LEU A 182 -1.56 -0.22 37.55
C LEU A 182 -0.50 -0.02 36.47
N LEU A 183 -0.92 -0.06 35.21
CA LEU A 183 -0.06 0.23 34.05
C LEU A 183 -0.66 1.35 33.21
N ALA A 184 0.11 2.41 33.01
CA ALA A 184 -0.14 3.42 31.99
C ALA A 184 1.03 3.39 30.99
N SER A 185 0.71 3.12 29.72
CA SER A 185 1.65 3.14 28.60
C SER A 185 1.38 4.35 27.73
N THR A 186 2.42 4.87 27.06
CA THR A 186 2.27 5.93 26.06
C THR A 186 3.39 5.83 25.04
N ASN A 187 3.04 5.40 23.83
CA ASN A 187 3.99 5.28 22.72
C ASN A 187 3.84 6.48 21.77
N LYS A 188 4.96 6.85 21.12
CA LYS A 188 5.02 7.90 20.11
C LYS A 188 5.97 7.45 19.01
N THR A 189 5.43 7.27 17.82
CA THR A 189 6.21 6.94 16.62
C THR A 189 6.07 8.08 15.63
N HIS A 190 7.18 8.51 15.03
CA HIS A 190 7.16 9.33 13.83
C HIS A 190 7.89 8.60 12.71
N VAL A 191 7.38 8.68 11.49
CA VAL A 191 8.04 8.18 10.28
C VAL A 191 8.04 9.29 9.25
N LEU A 192 9.22 9.61 8.74
CA LEU A 192 9.42 10.59 7.68
C LEU A 192 10.16 9.89 6.53
N SER A 193 9.53 9.83 5.36
CA SER A 193 10.11 9.22 4.16
C SER A 193 10.08 10.21 2.99
N ARG A 194 11.23 10.39 2.32
CA ARG A 194 11.43 11.46 1.34
C ARG A 194 12.00 10.95 0.00
N PRO A 195 11.26 10.14 -0.77
CA PRO A 195 11.70 9.77 -2.12
C PRO A 195 11.69 10.98 -3.07
N SER A 196 12.70 11.04 -3.93
CA SER A 196 12.86 12.08 -4.95
C SER A 196 13.26 11.46 -6.29
N ILE A 197 12.76 11.98 -7.40
CA ILE A 197 13.09 11.49 -8.75
C ILE A 197 13.10 12.61 -9.79
N LEU A 198 14.08 12.58 -10.69
CA LEU A 198 14.20 13.50 -11.83
C LEU A 198 13.74 12.78 -13.11
N THR A 199 12.82 13.38 -13.86
CA THR A 199 12.39 12.86 -15.18
C THR A 199 12.09 13.99 -16.17
N ARG A 200 11.81 13.65 -17.44
CA ARG A 200 11.48 14.60 -18.51
C ARG A 200 9.97 14.82 -18.58
N SER A 201 9.53 15.99 -19.03
CA SER A 201 8.12 16.23 -19.36
C SER A 201 7.61 15.18 -20.38
N GLY A 202 6.49 14.54 -20.05
CA GLY A 202 5.86 13.46 -20.82
C GLY A 202 6.47 12.07 -20.63
N GLN A 203 7.45 11.89 -19.74
CA GLN A 203 8.12 10.61 -19.51
C GLN A 203 7.83 10.05 -18.11
N GLN A 204 7.17 8.90 -18.05
CA GLN A 204 7.04 8.14 -16.79
C GLN A 204 8.42 7.76 -16.25
N ALA A 205 8.61 7.93 -14.95
CA ALA A 205 9.74 7.39 -14.22
C ALA A 205 9.25 6.78 -12.89
N SER A 206 10.03 5.84 -12.35
CA SER A 206 9.76 5.22 -11.07
C SER A 206 11.04 4.99 -10.26
N VAL A 207 10.91 5.08 -8.93
CA VAL A 207 11.96 4.72 -7.98
C VAL A 207 11.36 3.80 -6.92
N MET A 208 12.11 2.76 -6.55
CA MET A 208 11.78 1.81 -5.51
C MET A 208 12.95 1.69 -4.53
N VAL A 209 12.67 1.83 -3.23
CA VAL A 209 13.62 1.64 -2.13
C VAL A 209 12.96 0.72 -1.12
N GLY A 210 13.44 -0.52 -1.01
CA GLY A 210 12.72 -1.56 -0.30
C GLY A 210 13.36 -2.94 -0.38
N GLN A 211 12.54 -3.97 -0.18
CA GLN A 211 12.91 -5.38 -0.20
C GLN A 211 11.84 -6.19 -0.94
N SER A 212 12.24 -7.27 -1.62
CA SER A 212 11.31 -8.22 -2.25
C SER A 212 11.13 -9.42 -1.34
N ILE A 213 9.92 -9.61 -0.78
CA ILE A 213 9.66 -10.68 0.19
C ILE A 213 8.92 -11.87 -0.45
N PRO A 214 9.31 -13.11 -0.14
CA PRO A 214 8.61 -14.31 -0.60
C PRO A 214 7.31 -14.52 0.19
N ILE A 215 6.18 -14.56 -0.51
CA ILE A 215 4.86 -14.90 0.04
C ILE A 215 4.44 -16.27 -0.51
N VAL A 216 3.95 -17.16 0.36
CA VAL A 216 3.37 -18.44 -0.07
C VAL A 216 1.92 -18.21 -0.50
N THR A 217 1.63 -18.38 -1.78
CA THR A 217 0.29 -18.16 -2.36
C THR A 217 -0.49 -19.44 -2.64
N ASN A 218 0.19 -20.60 -2.61
CA ASN A 218 -0.46 -21.91 -2.67
C ASN A 218 0.35 -22.92 -1.85
N SER A 219 -0.34 -23.89 -1.24
CA SER A 219 0.26 -24.98 -0.46
C SER A 219 -0.50 -26.26 -0.77
N GLN A 220 0.05 -27.10 -1.65
CA GLN A 220 -0.58 -28.35 -2.08
C GLN A 220 0.02 -29.54 -1.34
N ILE A 221 -0.83 -30.38 -0.77
CA ILE A 221 -0.41 -31.67 -0.19
C ILE A 221 -0.56 -32.73 -1.27
N SER A 222 0.57 -33.31 -1.71
CA SER A 222 0.58 -34.44 -2.63
C SER A 222 -0.10 -35.66 -2.00
N SER A 223 -1.24 -36.09 -2.53
CA SER A 223 -1.99 -37.24 -2.02
C SER A 223 -1.30 -38.60 -2.23
N VAL A 224 -0.15 -38.62 -2.93
CA VAL A 224 0.64 -39.83 -3.21
C VAL A 224 1.87 -39.94 -2.31
N THR A 225 2.40 -38.81 -1.84
CA THR A 225 3.66 -38.76 -1.08
C THR A 225 3.57 -38.00 0.26
N ASN A 226 2.40 -37.43 0.58
CA ASN A 226 2.18 -36.48 1.69
C ASN A 226 3.13 -35.26 1.70
N ALA A 227 3.87 -35.01 0.61
CA ALA A 227 4.77 -33.88 0.48
C ALA A 227 3.98 -32.58 0.32
N ILE A 228 4.34 -31.56 1.11
CA ILE A 228 3.79 -30.21 1.01
C ILE A 228 4.60 -29.43 -0.04
N THR A 229 3.95 -29.01 -1.12
CA THR A 229 4.54 -28.19 -2.17
C THR A 229 3.98 -26.77 -2.09
N ASN A 230 4.85 -25.82 -1.72
CA ASN A 230 4.49 -24.41 -1.60
C ASN A 230 4.83 -23.65 -2.89
N THR A 231 3.84 -22.96 -3.47
CA THR A 231 4.08 -21.97 -4.52
C THR A 231 4.41 -20.64 -3.86
N VAL A 232 5.57 -20.08 -4.21
CA VAL A 232 6.07 -18.81 -3.69
C VAL A 232 6.03 -17.74 -4.78
N THR A 233 5.51 -16.57 -4.45
CA THR A 233 5.55 -15.36 -5.27
C THR A 233 6.26 -14.25 -4.50
N TYR A 234 7.15 -13.54 -5.16
CA TYR A 234 7.81 -12.38 -4.56
C TYR A 234 6.92 -11.15 -4.65
N GLN A 235 6.86 -10.38 -3.56
CA GLN A 235 6.16 -9.11 -3.48
C GLN A 235 7.13 -8.03 -3.02
N ASP A 236 7.30 -7.00 -3.84
CA ASP A 236 8.09 -5.83 -3.47
C ASP A 236 7.36 -4.98 -2.43
N ILE A 237 8.08 -4.60 -1.38
CA ILE A 237 7.62 -3.75 -0.28
C ILE A 237 8.67 -2.68 0.05
N GLY A 238 8.22 -1.54 0.55
CA GLY A 238 9.07 -0.38 0.83
C GLY A 238 8.44 0.89 0.26
N ILE A 239 9.28 1.86 -0.05
CA ILE A 239 8.88 3.14 -0.66
C ILE A 239 8.94 2.98 -2.17
N ILE A 240 7.80 3.15 -2.85
CA ILE A 240 7.67 3.12 -4.31
C ILE A 240 7.05 4.45 -4.74
N LEU A 241 7.67 5.13 -5.70
CA LEU A 241 7.12 6.33 -6.32
C LEU A 241 7.10 6.11 -7.84
N SER A 242 5.90 6.09 -8.43
CA SER A 242 5.71 6.19 -9.88
C SER A 242 5.13 7.56 -10.23
N VAL A 243 5.69 8.24 -11.22
CA VAL A 243 5.22 9.58 -11.64
C VAL A 243 5.45 9.82 -13.13
N THR A 244 4.45 10.43 -13.76
CA THR A 244 4.52 10.98 -15.12
C THR A 244 4.16 12.48 -15.06
N PRO A 245 5.15 13.39 -15.12
CA PRO A 245 4.89 14.83 -15.15
C PRO A 245 4.69 15.34 -16.58
N PHE A 246 3.91 16.39 -16.72
CA PHE A 246 3.69 17.15 -17.94
C PHE A 246 3.72 18.65 -17.61
N ILE A 247 4.61 19.40 -18.26
CA ILE A 247 4.73 20.84 -18.06
C ILE A 247 3.78 21.56 -19.03
N THR A 248 2.86 22.33 -18.47
CA THR A 248 1.90 23.19 -19.20
C THR A 248 2.57 24.47 -19.73
N GLN A 249 1.92 25.15 -20.67
CA GLN A 249 2.42 26.43 -21.21
C GLN A 249 2.50 27.54 -20.15
N ASP A 250 1.65 27.48 -19.11
CA ASP A 250 1.64 28.42 -17.98
C ASP A 250 2.77 28.16 -16.95
N GLY A 251 3.62 27.15 -17.17
CA GLY A 251 4.68 26.75 -16.24
C GLY A 251 4.21 25.89 -15.06
N ASN A 252 2.91 25.58 -14.96
CA ASN A 252 2.40 24.60 -14.01
C ASN A 252 2.78 23.18 -14.45
N VAL A 253 3.02 22.30 -13.48
CA VAL A 253 3.28 20.87 -13.71
C VAL A 253 2.02 20.07 -13.38
N GLU A 254 1.45 19.43 -14.38
CA GLU A 254 0.48 18.35 -14.22
C GLU A 254 1.24 17.05 -13.94
N MET A 255 0.79 16.22 -13.00
CA MET A 255 1.48 15.00 -12.62
C MET A 255 0.47 13.89 -12.34
N ILE A 256 0.58 12.79 -13.09
CA ILE A 256 -0.04 11.51 -12.74
C ILE A 256 0.90 10.85 -11.73
N VAL A 257 0.43 10.60 -10.50
CA VAL A 257 1.26 10.16 -9.38
C VAL A 257 0.68 8.94 -8.69
N SER A 258 1.55 7.96 -8.41
CA SER A 258 1.27 6.79 -7.58
C SER A 258 2.43 6.58 -6.58
N PRO A 259 2.49 7.40 -5.51
CA PRO A 259 3.30 7.14 -4.33
C PRO A 259 2.67 6.05 -3.44
N GLN A 260 3.49 5.08 -3.07
CA GLN A 260 3.22 4.02 -2.11
C GLN A 260 4.35 3.96 -1.07
N THR A 261 3.99 3.67 0.18
CA THR A 261 4.92 3.19 1.21
C THR A 261 4.37 1.91 1.82
N SER A 262 5.22 0.96 2.17
CA SER A 262 4.82 -0.35 2.69
C SER A 262 5.85 -0.94 3.65
N SER A 263 5.37 -1.57 4.72
CA SER A 263 6.20 -2.14 5.80
C SER A 263 5.73 -3.52 6.20
N ILE A 264 6.67 -4.35 6.68
CA ILE A 264 6.34 -5.63 7.32
C ILE A 264 5.75 -5.32 8.69
N SER A 265 4.52 -5.78 8.93
CA SER A 265 3.90 -5.73 10.25
C SER A 265 4.45 -6.84 11.15
N ALA A 266 4.52 -6.60 12.46
CA ALA A 266 4.99 -7.61 13.42
C ALA A 266 4.02 -8.80 13.56
N THR A 267 2.78 -8.68 13.08
CA THR A 267 1.79 -9.77 13.06
C THR A 267 1.97 -10.68 11.84
N THR A 268 2.02 -11.98 12.07
CA THR A 268 1.89 -13.01 11.02
C THR A 268 0.52 -13.68 11.09
N VAL A 269 0.01 -14.13 9.95
CA VAL A 269 -1.24 -14.88 9.81
C VAL A 269 -0.92 -16.30 9.31
N GLN A 270 -1.60 -17.31 9.83
CA GLN A 270 -1.49 -18.68 9.31
C GLN A 270 -2.27 -18.80 7.99
N THR A 271 -1.56 -18.81 6.86
CA THR A 271 -2.10 -18.96 5.51
C THR A 271 -2.46 -20.42 5.19
N ALA A 272 -1.71 -21.37 5.78
CA ALA A 272 -2.03 -22.79 5.80
C ALA A 272 -1.48 -23.43 7.09
N THR A 273 -1.80 -24.70 7.35
CA THR A 273 -1.29 -25.46 8.50
C THR A 273 0.24 -25.52 8.50
N GLY A 274 0.88 -24.77 9.40
CA GLY A 274 2.34 -24.66 9.50
C GLY A 274 2.98 -23.64 8.56
N VAL A 275 2.19 -22.85 7.82
CA VAL A 275 2.68 -21.81 6.90
C VAL A 275 2.14 -20.46 7.33
N SER A 276 2.98 -19.67 7.99
CA SER A 276 2.68 -18.29 8.37
C SER A 276 3.17 -17.32 7.29
N SER A 277 2.42 -16.25 7.04
CA SER A 277 2.83 -15.13 6.18
C SER A 277 2.76 -13.81 6.94
N PRO A 278 3.66 -12.85 6.69
CA PRO A 278 3.61 -11.54 7.32
C PRO A 278 2.41 -10.74 6.81
N VAL A 279 1.81 -9.93 7.69
CA VAL A 279 0.93 -8.84 7.26
C VAL A 279 1.80 -7.71 6.70
N ILE A 280 1.36 -7.09 5.61
CA ILE A 280 2.03 -5.96 4.97
C ILE A 280 1.13 -4.74 5.16
N ASP A 281 1.60 -3.78 5.94
CA ASP A 281 0.94 -2.48 6.05
C ASP A 281 1.28 -1.69 4.78
N LYS A 282 0.25 -1.26 4.02
CA LYS A 282 0.40 -0.50 2.78
C LYS A 282 -0.38 0.82 2.85
N THR A 283 0.31 1.90 2.53
CA THR A 283 -0.26 3.23 2.25
C THR A 283 0.02 3.55 0.78
N SER A 284 -0.98 4.00 0.02
CA SER A 284 -0.79 4.51 -1.35
C SER A 284 -1.86 5.54 -1.70
N ALA A 285 -1.53 6.45 -2.61
CA ALA A 285 -2.46 7.42 -3.18
C ALA A 285 -2.25 7.51 -4.69
N ASP A 286 -3.30 7.25 -5.47
CA ASP A 286 -3.30 7.35 -6.93
C ASP A 286 -4.11 8.59 -7.34
N THR A 287 -3.47 9.57 -7.97
CA THR A 287 -4.13 10.84 -8.32
C THR A 287 -3.47 11.57 -9.49
N VAL A 288 -4.17 12.55 -10.06
CA VAL A 288 -3.64 13.49 -11.05
C VAL A 288 -3.76 14.89 -10.47
N VAL A 289 -2.64 15.60 -10.36
CA VAL A 289 -2.56 16.91 -9.70
C VAL A 289 -1.84 17.93 -10.57
N VAL A 290 -2.31 19.18 -10.56
CA VAL A 290 -1.67 20.31 -11.23
C VAL A 290 -1.12 21.27 -10.17
N THR A 291 0.14 21.68 -10.28
CA THR A 291 0.80 22.51 -9.27
C THR A 291 1.90 23.38 -9.88
N PRO A 292 2.06 24.66 -9.47
CA PRO A 292 3.21 25.48 -9.87
C PRO A 292 4.55 24.86 -9.46
N SER A 293 5.65 25.21 -10.15
CA SER A 293 6.99 24.85 -9.68
C SER A 293 7.24 25.36 -8.26
N ASP A 294 7.97 24.58 -7.46
CA ASP A 294 8.42 24.87 -6.10
C ASP A 294 7.31 24.99 -5.05
N GLN A 295 6.05 24.83 -5.42
CA GLN A 295 4.93 24.81 -4.48
C GLN A 295 4.67 23.40 -3.95
N THR A 296 4.75 23.23 -2.63
CA THR A 296 4.33 21.99 -1.95
C THR A 296 2.81 21.94 -1.83
N ILE A 297 2.22 20.82 -2.24
CA ILE A 297 0.81 20.49 -2.00
C ILE A 297 0.66 19.22 -1.16
N ILE A 298 -0.52 19.04 -0.55
CA ILE A 298 -0.93 17.78 0.07
C ILE A 298 -1.76 17.01 -0.97
N ILE A 299 -1.31 15.80 -1.34
CA ILE A 299 -2.00 14.94 -2.32
C ILE A 299 -2.91 13.90 -1.65
N GLY A 300 -2.74 13.68 -0.35
CA GLY A 300 -3.56 12.74 0.42
C GLY A 300 -3.20 12.78 1.91
N GLY A 301 -4.11 12.25 2.73
CA GLY A 301 -3.91 12.14 4.16
C GLY A 301 -5.01 11.32 4.83
N LEU A 302 -4.73 10.83 6.03
CA LEU A 302 -5.65 10.06 6.86
C LEU A 302 -5.46 10.47 8.32
N MET A 303 -6.54 10.70 9.05
CA MET A 303 -6.53 10.76 10.50
C MET A 303 -7.48 9.69 11.03
N SER A 304 -6.96 8.81 11.89
CA SER A 304 -7.70 7.76 12.58
C SER A 304 -7.57 7.96 14.08
N ASP A 305 -8.67 7.80 14.81
CA ASP A 305 -8.72 7.81 16.28
C ASP A 305 -9.56 6.60 16.73
N GLN A 306 -8.92 5.65 17.39
CA GLN A 306 -9.52 4.41 17.88
C GLN A 306 -9.47 4.41 19.42
N ASN A 307 -10.61 4.67 20.04
CA ASN A 307 -10.81 4.50 21.48
C ASN A 307 -11.46 3.14 21.79
N THR A 308 -10.82 2.36 22.65
CA THR A 308 -11.30 1.05 23.14
C THR A 308 -11.45 1.13 24.66
N ASP A 309 -12.68 1.19 25.17
CA ASP A 309 -12.98 1.13 26.61
C ASP A 309 -13.61 -0.24 26.97
N LYS A 310 -12.95 -0.97 27.87
CA LYS A 310 -13.42 -2.25 28.42
C LYS A 310 -13.44 -2.18 29.95
N GLU A 311 -14.60 -2.40 30.57
CA GLU A 311 -14.75 -2.38 32.03
C GLU A 311 -15.48 -3.64 32.51
N ASN A 312 -14.76 -4.50 33.24
CA ASN A 312 -15.30 -5.65 33.97
C ASN A 312 -15.49 -5.23 35.44
N LYS A 313 -16.64 -5.49 36.08
CA LYS A 313 -16.86 -5.11 37.49
C LYS A 313 -17.75 -6.11 38.24
N VAL A 314 -17.58 -6.19 39.56
CA VAL A 314 -18.55 -6.86 40.43
C VAL A 314 -19.81 -6.00 40.52
N PRO A 315 -21.02 -6.53 40.23
CA PRO A 315 -22.27 -5.79 40.42
C PRO A 315 -22.42 -5.30 41.87
N LEU A 316 -23.08 -4.15 42.05
CA LEU A 316 -23.21 -3.40 43.32
C LEU A 316 -21.88 -2.83 43.84
N LEU A 317 -20.87 -3.67 44.10
CA LEU A 317 -19.61 -3.27 44.72
C LEU A 317 -18.74 -2.37 43.81
N GLY A 318 -18.70 -2.64 42.50
CA GLY A 318 -17.92 -1.85 41.53
C GLY A 318 -18.50 -0.47 41.20
N ASP A 319 -19.73 -0.20 41.64
CA ASP A 319 -20.46 1.06 41.41
C ASP A 319 -20.39 2.04 42.59
N ILE A 320 -19.85 1.60 43.75
CA ILE A 320 -19.69 2.47 44.92
C ILE A 320 -18.59 3.52 44.66
N PRO A 321 -18.84 4.83 44.87
CA PRO A 321 -17.80 5.84 44.71
C PRO A 321 -16.62 5.61 45.68
N LEU A 322 -15.44 6.07 45.29
CA LEU A 322 -14.13 5.85 45.94
C LEU A 322 -13.68 4.37 45.96
N VAL A 323 -14.47 3.45 46.52
CA VAL A 323 -14.05 2.05 46.76
C VAL A 323 -14.31 1.09 45.58
N GLY A 324 -15.24 1.42 44.68
CA GLY A 324 -15.60 0.55 43.54
C GLY A 324 -14.45 0.28 42.56
N ASN A 325 -13.41 1.12 42.56
CA ASN A 325 -12.18 0.87 41.81
C ASN A 325 -11.42 -0.39 42.27
N PHE A 326 -11.64 -0.87 43.50
CA PHE A 326 -11.06 -2.14 43.99
C PHE A 326 -11.90 -3.37 43.61
N PHE A 327 -13.08 -3.19 43.01
CA PHE A 327 -13.99 -4.26 42.61
C PHE A 327 -14.24 -4.27 41.09
N LYS A 328 -13.30 -3.72 40.33
CA LYS A 328 -13.35 -3.68 38.86
C LYS A 328 -11.98 -3.65 38.21
N HIS A 329 -12.01 -3.96 36.92
CA HIS A 329 -10.89 -3.93 35.99
C HIS A 329 -11.28 -3.11 34.77
N LYS A 330 -10.58 -2.00 34.55
CA LYS A 330 -10.77 -1.13 33.39
C LYS A 330 -9.51 -1.12 32.53
N VAL A 331 -9.71 -1.35 31.24
CA VAL A 331 -8.70 -1.20 30.19
C VAL A 331 -9.21 -0.17 29.19
N THR A 332 -8.51 0.94 29.06
CA THR A 332 -8.76 1.99 28.04
C THR A 332 -7.54 2.07 27.14
N GLY A 333 -7.69 1.77 25.85
CA GLY A 333 -6.66 1.98 24.83
C GLY A 333 -7.09 3.07 23.86
N LYS A 334 -6.22 4.05 23.60
CA LYS A 334 -6.43 5.16 22.66
C LYS A 334 -5.31 5.22 21.64
N LYS A 335 -5.61 4.84 20.41
CA LYS A 335 -4.68 4.81 19.28
C LYS A 335 -5.05 5.90 18.29
N LYS A 336 -4.20 6.92 18.15
CA LYS A 336 -4.34 7.95 17.13
C LYS A 336 -3.25 7.78 16.06
N SER A 337 -3.63 7.80 14.79
CA SER A 337 -2.72 7.75 13.66
C SER A 337 -3.03 8.89 12.70
N GLU A 338 -2.00 9.68 12.37
CA GLU A 338 -2.05 10.80 11.44
C GLU A 338 -1.05 10.55 10.31
N LEU A 339 -1.52 10.63 9.07
CA LEU A 339 -0.74 10.47 7.85
C LEU A 339 -1.00 11.67 6.93
N LEU A 340 0.07 12.26 6.40
CA LEU A 340 0.04 13.25 5.33
C LEU A 340 1.05 12.85 4.24
N ILE A 341 0.63 12.98 2.99
CA ILE A 341 1.48 12.79 1.81
C ILE A 341 1.58 14.14 1.10
N PHE A 342 2.78 14.73 1.15
CA PHE A 342 3.11 15.98 0.46
C PHE A 342 3.83 15.70 -0.85
N LEU A 343 3.65 16.58 -1.84
CA LEU A 343 4.36 16.54 -3.10
C LEU A 343 4.81 17.95 -3.49
N THR A 344 6.02 18.06 -4.03
CA THR A 344 6.62 19.32 -4.52
C THR A 344 7.32 19.06 -5.86
N PRO A 345 6.83 19.62 -6.99
CA PRO A 345 7.58 19.62 -8.24
C PRO A 345 8.63 20.75 -8.23
N HIS A 346 9.74 20.56 -8.94
CA HIS A 346 10.67 21.64 -9.30
C HIS A 346 11.05 21.49 -10.78
N VAL A 347 10.75 22.51 -11.58
CA VAL A 347 11.01 22.51 -13.03
C VAL A 347 12.45 22.91 -13.32
N VAL A 348 13.14 22.10 -14.12
CA VAL A 348 14.51 22.35 -14.58
C VAL A 348 14.48 22.57 -16.09
N ASN A 349 14.81 23.79 -16.52
CA ASN A 349 14.71 24.19 -17.92
C ASN A 349 16.05 24.03 -18.65
N ARG A 350 17.18 24.15 -17.94
CA ARG A 350 18.53 24.08 -18.53
C ARG A 350 19.44 23.11 -17.78
N PRO A 351 20.32 22.37 -18.48
CA PRO A 351 21.30 21.50 -17.83
C PRO A 351 22.24 22.21 -16.83
N SER A 352 22.44 23.53 -16.97
CA SER A 352 23.19 24.36 -16.02
C SER A 352 22.54 24.46 -14.64
N GLU A 353 21.21 24.37 -14.56
CA GLU A 353 20.45 24.47 -13.31
C GLU A 353 20.61 23.20 -12.44
N LEU A 354 20.84 22.04 -13.08
CA LEU A 354 21.04 20.74 -12.42
C LEU A 354 22.19 20.76 -11.41
N ALA A 355 23.28 21.48 -11.68
CA ALA A 355 24.42 21.56 -10.75
C ALA A 355 24.01 22.17 -9.41
N SER A 356 23.25 23.28 -9.44
CA SER A 356 22.71 23.93 -8.24
C SER A 356 21.67 23.09 -7.49
N LEU A 357 21.03 22.14 -8.19
CA LEU A 357 20.07 21.21 -7.59
C LEU A 357 20.77 20.04 -6.91
N VAL A 358 21.82 19.49 -7.52
CA VAL A 358 22.66 18.47 -6.88
C VAL A 358 23.27 19.01 -5.58
N GLU A 359 23.81 20.24 -5.60
CA GLU A 359 24.32 20.91 -4.39
C GLU A 359 23.22 21.12 -3.33
N ARG A 360 22.02 21.58 -3.75
CA ARG A 360 20.86 21.79 -2.85
C ARG A 360 20.34 20.51 -2.22
N GLU A 361 20.30 19.39 -2.96
CA GLU A 361 19.90 18.10 -2.39
C GLU A 361 21.02 17.52 -1.51
N GLN A 362 22.30 17.59 -1.93
CA GLN A 362 23.45 17.18 -1.10
C GLN A 362 23.47 17.92 0.24
N GLY A 363 23.24 19.22 0.25
CA GLY A 363 23.12 20.03 1.48
C GLY A 363 22.02 19.55 2.45
N LYS A 364 20.96 18.89 1.97
CA LYS A 364 19.94 18.26 2.83
C LYS A 364 20.37 16.91 3.40
N PHE A 365 21.35 16.25 2.78
CA PHE A 365 21.92 14.98 3.25
C PHE A 365 23.13 15.14 4.18
N GLU A 366 23.78 16.32 4.23
CA GLU A 366 25.01 16.53 5.03
C GLU A 366 24.83 16.44 6.57
N LEU A 367 23.62 16.15 7.07
CA LEU A 367 23.41 15.73 8.47
C LEU A 367 24.14 14.42 8.85
N LEU A 368 24.80 13.74 7.91
CA LEU A 368 25.69 12.60 8.16
C LEU A 368 27.20 12.95 8.15
N LYS A 369 27.58 14.22 7.90
CA LYS A 369 28.98 14.61 7.65
C LYS A 369 29.82 14.81 8.91
N ASN A 370 29.19 15.05 10.06
CA ASN A 370 29.89 15.31 11.33
C ASN A 370 30.43 14.06 12.05
N ASP A 371 29.97 12.85 11.70
CA ASP A 371 30.40 11.60 12.37
C ASP A 371 31.63 10.94 11.73
N THR A 372 32.20 11.54 10.66
CA THR A 372 33.47 11.08 10.10
C THR A 372 34.64 11.74 10.85
N PRO A 373 35.47 10.99 11.60
CA PRO A 373 36.64 11.57 12.26
C PRO A 373 37.59 12.13 11.19
N THR A 374 37.90 13.42 11.28
CA THR A 374 38.81 14.08 10.34
C THR A 374 40.23 13.56 10.56
N ILE A 375 40.62 12.58 9.74
CA ILE A 375 42.02 12.17 9.60
C ILE A 375 42.74 13.32 8.90
N ALA A 376 43.39 14.17 9.70
CA ALA A 376 44.21 15.26 9.17
C ALA A 376 45.31 14.70 8.26
N PRO A 377 45.59 15.32 7.11
CA PRO A 377 46.70 14.90 6.26
C PRO A 377 48.03 15.02 7.04
N PRO A 378 49.00 14.11 6.83
CA PRO A 378 50.27 14.17 7.53
C PRO A 378 50.97 15.51 7.26
N PRO A 379 51.61 16.12 8.27
CA PRO A 379 52.22 17.43 8.12
C PRO A 379 53.31 17.39 7.06
N ALA A 380 53.28 18.36 6.13
CA ALA A 380 54.27 18.48 5.08
C ALA A 380 55.68 18.64 5.69
N ALA A 381 56.63 17.84 5.20
CA ALA A 381 58.03 18.01 5.56
C ALA A 381 58.50 19.40 5.15
N LYS A 382 59.21 20.09 6.06
CA LYS A 382 59.91 21.34 5.71
C LYS A 382 61.08 21.04 4.76
N PRO A 383 61.44 21.99 3.89
CA PRO A 383 62.63 21.91 3.05
C PRO A 383 63.93 21.96 3.88
#